data_AF-A0AB37YTI5-F1
#
_entry.id   AF-A0AB37YTI5-F1
#
_cell.length_a   1.000
_cell.length_b   1.000
_cell.length_c   1.000
_cell.angle_alpha   90.00
_cell.angle_beta   90.00
_cell.angle_gamma   90.00
#
_symmetry.space_group_name_H-M   'P 1'
#
loop_
_entity.id
_entity.type
_entity.pdbx_description
1 polymer ?
#
loop_
_entity_poly.entity_id
_entity_poly.type
_entity_poly.pdbx_seq_one_letter_code
_entity_poly.pdbx_strand_id
1 'polypeptide(L)'
;MKTCNHAEDFGHETCHILFHSGNQLLMHQMFLDYQEAKAKNFAQQFCVPTFMLRKLPPLQLKAYIISEKFNVTTQFAEKRLLHYENQLLASKLQNQISQYCNFQK
;
A
#
# COMPACT_ATOMS: atom_id res chain seq x y z
N MET A 1 -8.77 20.25 -9.83
CA MET A 1 -7.87 20.38 -8.67
C MET A 1 -7.79 19.04 -7.97
N LYS A 2 -6.64 18.37 -7.99
CA LYS A 2 -6.43 17.19 -7.15
C LYS A 2 -6.38 17.67 -5.71
N THR A 3 -7.26 17.18 -4.86
CA THR A 3 -7.19 17.37 -3.41
C THR A 3 -6.00 16.54 -2.91
N CYS A 4 -4.77 17.06 -3.07
CA CYS A 4 -3.56 16.43 -2.53
C CYS A 4 -3.64 16.49 -1.01
N ASN A 5 -3.64 15.33 -0.36
CA ASN A 5 -3.50 15.25 1.08
C ASN A 5 -2.01 15.26 1.41
N HIS A 6 -1.57 16.27 2.17
CA HIS A 6 -0.17 16.48 2.55
C HIS A 6 0.53 15.24 3.14
N ALA A 7 -0.21 14.36 3.81
CA ALA A 7 0.33 13.11 4.36
C ALA A 7 0.75 12.11 3.28
N GLU A 8 0.01 12.02 2.17
CA GLU A 8 0.32 11.12 1.06
C GLU A 8 1.60 11.55 0.33
N ASP A 9 1.69 12.85 0.04
CA ASP A 9 2.86 13.46 -0.59
C ASP A 9 4.08 13.33 0.34
N PHE A 10 3.92 13.62 1.64
CA PHE A 10 5.00 13.41 2.60
C PHE A 10 5.50 11.97 2.64
N GLY A 11 4.58 10.99 2.63
CA GLY A 11 4.94 9.57 2.57
C GLY A 11 5.67 9.21 1.28
N HIS A 12 5.25 9.76 0.15
CA HIS A 12 5.89 9.57 -1.16
C HIS A 12 7.31 10.14 -1.18
N GLU A 13 7.48 11.41 -0.80
CA GLU A 13 8.78 12.09 -0.74
C GLU A 13 9.74 11.45 0.26
N THR A 14 9.22 10.95 1.39
CA THR A 14 10.02 10.19 2.36
C THR A 14 10.65 8.96 1.71
N CYS A 15 9.96 8.30 0.76
CA CYS A 15 10.55 7.17 0.02
C CYS A 15 11.72 7.62 -0.84
N HIS A 16 11.58 8.75 -1.55
CA HIS A 16 12.65 9.30 -2.38
C HIS A 16 13.90 9.60 -1.55
N ILE A 17 13.74 10.25 -0.40
CA ILE A 17 14.85 10.59 0.49
C ILE A 17 15.56 9.33 1.01
N LEU A 18 14.79 8.31 1.41
CA LEU A 18 15.35 7.13 2.07
C LEU A 18 15.95 6.11 1.08
N PHE A 19 15.37 5.97 -0.11
CA PHE A 19 15.63 4.81 -0.96
C PHE A 19 16.07 5.14 -2.38
N HIS A 20 16.02 6.40 -2.79
CA HIS A 20 16.37 6.81 -4.15
C HIS A 20 17.56 7.77 -4.14
N SER A 21 18.43 7.61 -5.13
CA SER A 21 19.60 8.45 -5.34
C SER A 21 19.82 8.65 -6.84
N GLY A 22 20.47 9.74 -7.21
CA GLY A 22 20.79 10.07 -8.60
C GLY A 22 20.05 11.31 -9.09
N ASN A 23 20.55 11.90 -10.17
CA ASN A 23 19.92 13.05 -10.79
C ASN A 23 18.76 12.59 -11.67
N GLN A 24 17.52 12.84 -11.23
CA GLN A 24 16.33 12.45 -11.96
C GLN A 24 16.25 13.04 -13.38
N LEU A 25 16.91 14.18 -13.65
CA LEU A 25 16.94 14.81 -14.97
C LEU A 25 17.82 14.07 -15.98
N LEU A 26 18.74 13.23 -15.51
CA LEU A 26 19.70 12.50 -16.34
C LEU A 26 19.39 11.00 -16.37
N MET A 27 18.36 10.58 -15.65
CA MET A 27 18.04 9.19 -15.42
C MET A 27 17.19 8.63 -16.55
N HIS A 28 17.44 7.38 -16.93
CA HIS A 28 16.64 6.70 -17.94
C HIS A 28 15.17 6.60 -17.49
N GLN A 29 14.23 6.87 -18.40
CA GLN A 29 12.79 6.96 -18.08
C GLN A 29 12.26 5.74 -17.33
N MET A 30 12.64 4.54 -17.76
CA MET A 30 12.21 3.30 -17.08
C MET A 30 12.64 3.23 -15.61
N PHE A 31 13.81 3.78 -15.26
CA PHE A 31 14.29 3.77 -13.89
C PHE A 31 13.59 4.85 -13.05
N LEU A 32 13.25 5.99 -13.65
CA LEU A 32 12.36 6.99 -13.02
C LEU A 32 10.98 6.40 -12.73
N ASP A 33 10.35 5.77 -13.72
CA ASP A 33 9.03 5.17 -13.56
C ASP A 33 9.03 4.09 -12.46
N TYR A 34 10.12 3.33 -12.35
CA TYR A 34 10.32 2.37 -11.28
C TYR A 34 10.41 3.05 -9.90
N GLN A 35 11.19 4.12 -9.76
CA GLN A 35 11.30 4.87 -8.50
C GLN A 35 9.94 5.46 -8.09
N GLU A 36 9.21 6.06 -9.04
CA GLU A 36 7.87 6.61 -8.83
C GLU A 36 6.87 5.53 -8.38
N ALA A 37 6.89 4.37 -9.02
CA ALA A 37 6.06 3.23 -8.65
C ALA A 37 6.40 2.72 -7.24
N LYS A 38 7.70 2.64 -6.91
CA LYS A 38 8.18 2.22 -5.60
C LYS A 38 7.77 3.22 -4.51
N ALA A 39 7.91 4.52 -4.75
CA ALA A 39 7.50 5.57 -3.82
C ALA A 39 5.98 5.58 -3.58
N LYS A 40 5.16 5.39 -4.63
CA LYS A 40 3.70 5.22 -4.49
C LYS A 40 3.33 4.00 -3.63
N ASN A 41 4.01 2.86 -3.82
CA ASN A 41 3.76 1.67 -3.02
C ASN A 41 4.22 1.82 -1.57
N PHE A 42 5.35 2.50 -1.34
CA PHE A 42 5.82 2.83 0.00
C PHE A 42 4.81 3.72 0.73
N ALA A 43 4.36 4.81 0.10
CA ALA A 43 3.41 5.74 0.70
C ALA A 43 2.14 5.04 1.19
N GLN A 44 1.61 4.08 0.41
CA GLN A 44 0.44 3.28 0.78
C GLN A 44 0.62 2.55 2.12
N GLN A 45 1.77 1.91 2.32
CA GLN A 45 2.08 1.18 3.55
C GLN A 45 2.45 2.12 4.70
N PHE A 46 3.11 3.24 4.39
CA PHE A 46 3.53 4.24 5.36
C PHE A 46 2.33 4.97 5.96
N CYS A 47 1.43 5.48 5.12
CA CYS A 47 0.27 6.27 5.56
C CYS A 47 -0.83 5.40 6.17
N VAL A 48 -0.98 4.15 5.69
CA VAL A 48 -2.00 3.21 6.19
C VAL A 48 -1.34 1.84 6.46
N PRO A 49 -0.72 1.68 7.64
CA PRO A 49 0.07 0.49 7.93
C PRO A 49 -0.76 -0.79 8.10
N THR A 50 -0.28 -1.91 7.53
CA THR A 50 -0.95 -3.23 7.62
C THR A 50 -1.24 -3.63 9.07
N PHE A 51 -0.30 -3.42 9.98
CA PHE A 51 -0.49 -3.82 11.39
C PHE A 51 -1.59 -3.01 12.08
N MET A 52 -1.89 -1.78 11.62
CA MET A 52 -3.00 -1.00 12.12
C MET A 52 -4.32 -1.46 11.50
N LEU A 53 -4.33 -1.77 10.19
CA LEU A 53 -5.51 -2.37 9.54
C LEU A 53 -5.93 -3.69 10.18
N ARG A 54 -4.96 -4.54 10.57
CA ARG A 54 -5.21 -5.81 11.27
C ARG A 54 -5.89 -5.64 12.63
N LYS A 55 -5.79 -4.47 13.25
CA LYS A 55 -6.43 -4.15 14.54
C LYS A 55 -7.84 -3.59 14.37
N LEU A 56 -8.26 -3.26 13.15
CA LEU A 56 -9.61 -2.79 12.90
C LEU A 56 -10.59 -3.96 12.90
N PRO A 57 -11.78 -3.80 13.51
CA PRO A 57 -12.85 -4.77 13.36
C PRO A 57 -13.31 -4.83 11.89
N PRO A 58 -13.81 -5.97 11.39
CA PRO A 58 -14.23 -6.12 9.99
C PRO A 58 -15.23 -5.05 9.52
N LEU A 59 -16.14 -4.61 10.40
CA LEU A 59 -17.13 -3.56 10.09
C LEU A 59 -16.49 -2.19 9.80
N GLN A 60 -15.26 -1.96 10.26
CA GLN A 60 -14.49 -0.73 10.04
C GLN A 60 -13.53 -0.81 8.85
N LEU A 61 -13.39 -1.97 8.19
CA LEU A 61 -12.62 -2.11 6.95
C LEU A 61 -13.42 -1.57 5.76
N LYS A 62 -13.69 -0.26 5.79
CA LYS A 62 -14.35 0.48 4.71
C LYS A 62 -13.48 1.67 4.34
N ALA A 63 -13.36 1.97 3.06
CA ALA A 63 -12.44 2.99 2.58
C ALA A 63 -12.69 4.37 3.21
N TYR A 64 -13.95 4.79 3.40
CA TYR A 64 -14.24 6.08 4.05
C TYR A 64 -13.80 6.13 5.52
N ILE A 65 -13.98 5.04 6.28
CA ILE A 65 -13.54 4.96 7.69
C ILE A 65 -12.01 4.99 7.76
N ILE A 66 -11.34 4.27 6.86
CA ILE A 66 -9.87 4.25 6.75
C ILE A 66 -9.36 5.63 6.35
N SER A 67 -9.99 6.27 5.37
CA SER A 67 -9.70 7.63 4.90
C SER A 67 -9.71 8.63 6.06
N GLU A 68 -10.80 8.67 6.84
CA GLU A 68 -10.92 9.53 8.02
C GLU A 68 -9.90 9.17 9.10
N LYS A 69 -9.71 7.87 9.40
CA LYS A 69 -8.83 7.42 10.48
C LYS A 69 -7.36 7.76 10.23
N PHE A 70 -6.91 7.67 8.98
CA PHE A 70 -5.50 7.86 8.60
C PHE A 70 -5.25 9.22 7.92
N ASN A 71 -6.27 10.06 7.80
CA ASN A 71 -6.19 11.37 7.16
C ASN A 71 -5.59 11.30 5.74
N VAL A 72 -6.08 10.34 4.96
CA VAL A 72 -5.74 10.17 3.53
C VAL A 72 -6.99 10.40 2.69
N THR A 73 -6.84 10.47 1.37
CA THR A 73 -7.97 10.56 0.46
C THR A 73 -8.72 9.23 0.42
N THR A 74 -10.02 9.28 0.14
CA THR A 74 -10.82 8.06 -0.01
C THR A 74 -10.27 7.15 -1.11
N GLN A 75 -9.82 7.71 -2.24
CA GLN A 75 -9.20 6.95 -3.31
C GLN A 75 -7.91 6.22 -2.85
N PHE A 76 -7.09 6.88 -2.04
CA PHE A 76 -5.89 6.27 -1.48
C PHE A 76 -6.24 5.11 -0.54
N ALA A 77 -7.26 5.30 0.32
CA ALA A 77 -7.76 4.29 1.22
C ALA A 77 -8.38 3.09 0.47
N GLU A 78 -9.12 3.31 -0.63
CA GLU A 78 -9.68 2.26 -1.49
C GLU A 78 -8.57 1.38 -2.08
N LYS A 79 -7.56 2.02 -2.69
CA LYS A 79 -6.41 1.30 -3.25
C LYS A 79 -5.71 0.47 -2.18
N ARG A 80 -5.54 1.05 -0.99
CA ARG A 80 -4.89 0.38 0.12
C ARG A 80 -5.69 -0.81 0.63
N LEU A 81 -7.00 -0.65 0.78
CA LEU A 81 -7.92 -1.67 1.28
C LEU A 81 -7.97 -2.85 0.30
N LEU A 82 -8.13 -2.58 -1.00
CA LEU A 82 -8.07 -3.62 -2.04
C LEU A 82 -6.77 -4.42 -1.97
N HIS A 83 -5.63 -3.73 -1.84
CA HIS A 83 -4.34 -4.40 -1.69
C HIS A 83 -4.25 -5.27 -0.43
N TYR A 84 -4.85 -4.83 0.69
CA TYR A 84 -4.92 -5.61 1.93
C TYR A 84 -5.80 -6.85 1.77
N GLU A 85 -6.99 -6.71 1.19
CA GLU A 85 -7.92 -7.81 0.95
C GLU A 85 -7.32 -8.88 0.05
N ASN A 86 -6.62 -8.47 -1.02
CA ASN A 86 -5.90 -9.38 -1.90
C ASN A 86 -4.81 -10.18 -1.16
N GLN A 87 -4.09 -9.55 -0.22
CA GLN A 87 -3.11 -10.26 0.62
C GLN A 87 -3.79 -11.28 1.54
N LEU A 88 -4.94 -10.93 2.14
CA LEU A 88 -5.71 -11.86 2.97
C LEU A 88 -6.22 -13.06 2.16
N LEU A 89 -6.72 -12.81 0.94
CA LEU A 89 -7.19 -13.85 0.04
C LEU A 89 -6.05 -14.78 -0.38
N ALA A 90 -4.91 -14.21 -0.81
CA ALA A 90 -3.74 -14.98 -1.21
C ALA A 90 -3.21 -15.85 -0.06
N SER A 91 -3.14 -15.29 1.17
CA SER A 91 -2.72 -16.04 2.35
C SER A 91 -3.67 -17.20 2.68
N LYS A 92 -5.00 -16.98 2.62
CA LYS A 92 -5.99 -18.04 2.82
C LYS A 92 -5.83 -19.16 1.78
N LEU A 93 -5.69 -18.79 0.51
CA LEU A 93 -5.49 -19.75 -0.58
C LEU A 93 -4.21 -20.57 -0.39
N GLN A 94 -3.09 -19.91 -0.06
CA GLN A 94 -1.82 -20.58 0.20
C GLN A 94 -1.94 -21.59 1.35
N ASN A 95 -2.65 -21.25 2.43
CA ASN A 95 -2.89 -22.16 3.54
C ASN A 95 -3.73 -23.38 3.13
N GLN A 96 -4.79 -23.17 2.34
CA GLN A 96 -5.64 -24.26 1.84
C GLN A 96 -4.88 -25.22 0.91
N ILE A 97 -4.10 -24.68 -0.04
CA ILE A 97 -3.25 -25.48 -0.93
C ILE A 97 -2.24 -26.27 -0.12
N SER A 98 -1.59 -25.63 0.85
CA SER A 98 -0.60 -26.30 1.71
C SER A 98 -1.23 -27.43 2.53
N GLN A 99 -2.43 -27.22 3.09
CA GLN A 99 -3.19 -28.26 3.78
C GLN A 99 -3.49 -29.44 2.84
N TYR A 100 -4.05 -29.17 1.67
CA TYR A 100 -4.37 -30.20 0.67
C TYR A 100 -3.14 -31.02 0.26
N CYS A 101 -2.03 -30.37 -0.07
CA CYS A 101 -0.78 -31.05 -0.43
C CYS A 101 -0.21 -31.90 0.72
N ASN A 102 -0.47 -31.54 1.98
CA ASN A 102 -0.06 -32.34 3.13
C ASN A 102 -0.96 -33.56 3.35
N PHE A 103 -2.24 -33.51 2.98
CA PHE A 103 -3.16 -34.66 3.05
C PHE A 103 -2.93 -35.70 1.94
N GLN A 104 -2.24 -35.33 0.86
CA GLN A 104 -1.91 -36.23 -0.26
C GLN A 104 -0.56 -36.95 -0.11
N LYS A 105 0.17 -36.70 0.99
CA LYS A 105 1.40 -37.40 1.36
C LYS A 105 1.09 -38.49 2.36
#